data_AF-A0A395ID28-F1
#
_entry.id   AF-A0A395ID28-F1
#
_cell.length_a   1.000
_cell.length_b   1.000
_cell.length_c   1.000
_cell.angle_alpha   90.00
_cell.angle_beta   90.00
_cell.angle_gamma   90.00
#
_symmetry.space_group_name_H-M   'P 1'
#
loop_
_entity.id
_entity.type
_entity.pdbx_description
1 polymer ?
#
loop_
_entity_poly.entity_id
_entity_poly.type
_entity_poly.pdbx_seq_one_letter_code
_entity_poly.pdbx_strand_id
1 'polypeptide(L)'
;MWPGGQRKTDGKVRTAGEKSKSRKEASLMLATLIPDLAGSVVGRVNAQAASRRIFATFNNPRLNAHLTFTLLDEIIEVLFGDLGA
;
A
#
# COMPACT_ATOMS: atom_id res chain seq x y z
N MET A 1 6.26 10.16 17.67
CA MET A 1 6.29 11.62 17.91
C MET A 1 6.84 12.29 16.66
N TRP A 2 6.22 13.36 16.14
CA TRP A 2 6.75 14.05 14.95
C TRP A 2 8.10 14.73 15.26
N PRO A 3 9.03 14.80 14.31
CA PRO A 3 10.28 15.55 14.49
C PRO A 3 9.97 16.99 14.93
N GLY A 4 10.49 17.43 16.08
CA GLY A 4 10.24 18.77 16.62
C GLY A 4 8.82 19.02 17.15
N GLY A 5 7.99 17.98 17.33
CA GLY A 5 6.62 18.12 17.85
C GLY A 5 5.64 18.79 16.90
N GLN A 6 6.08 19.16 15.70
CA GLN A 6 5.24 19.80 14.69
C GLN A 6 4.72 18.74 13.71
N ARG A 7 3.40 18.71 13.55
CA ARG A 7 2.78 17.89 12.50
C ARG A 7 3.31 18.37 11.14
N LYS A 8 3.67 17.43 10.28
CA LYS A 8 4.12 17.72 8.92
C LYS A 8 3.09 18.63 8.23
N THR A 9 3.53 19.78 7.74
CA THR A 9 2.70 20.68 6.92
C THR A 9 2.22 19.94 5.69
N ASP A 10 0.97 20.20 5.27
CA ASP A 10 0.39 19.56 4.10
C ASP A 10 1.25 19.87 2.87
N GLY A 11 1.80 18.81 2.28
CA GLY A 11 2.58 18.93 1.05
C GLY A 11 1.69 19.28 -0.14
N LYS A 12 2.29 19.79 -1.21
CA LYS A 12 1.59 20.04 -2.48
C LYS A 12 0.81 18.79 -2.91
N VAL A 13 -0.49 18.96 -3.17
CA VAL A 13 -1.35 17.87 -3.65
C VAL A 13 -0.82 17.34 -4.97
N ARG A 14 -0.55 16.04 -5.04
CA ARG A 14 -0.09 15.36 -6.26
C ARG A 14 -1.16 15.44 -7.35
N THR A 15 -0.76 15.90 -8.52
CA THR A 15 -1.57 15.89 -9.74
C THR A 15 -1.86 14.46 -10.22
N ALA A 16 -2.86 14.32 -11.09
CA ALA A 16 -3.17 13.03 -11.71
C ALA A 16 -1.98 12.47 -12.51
N GLY A 17 -1.23 13.34 -13.19
CA GLY A 17 -0.02 12.98 -13.94
C GLY A 17 1.08 12.42 -13.05
N GLU A 18 1.38 13.10 -11.93
CA GLU A 18 2.38 12.63 -10.95
C GLU A 18 2.00 11.28 -10.34
N LYS A 19 0.71 11.11 -9.98
CA LYS A 19 0.20 9.82 -9.48
C LYS A 19 0.34 8.71 -10.54
N SER A 20 0.05 9.01 -11.80
CA SER A 20 0.19 8.06 -12.90
C SER A 20 1.65 7.67 -13.16
N LYS A 21 2.54 8.66 -13.18
CA LYS A 21 3.99 8.45 -13.33
C LYS A 21 4.54 7.55 -12.23
N SER A 22 4.24 7.87 -10.96
CA SER A 22 4.69 7.08 -9.81
C SER A 22 4.17 5.64 -9.85
N ARG A 23 2.91 5.42 -10.25
CA ARG A 23 2.37 4.06 -10.45
C ARG A 23 3.13 3.29 -11.53
N LYS A 24 3.45 3.93 -12.66
CA LYS A 24 4.19 3.29 -13.75
C LYS A 24 5.60 2.89 -13.31
N GLU A 25 6.32 3.78 -12.63
CA GLU A 25 7.66 3.53 -12.11
C GLU A 25 7.66 2.39 -11.08
N ALA A 26 6.73 2.41 -10.13
CA ALA A 26 6.59 1.35 -9.13
C ALA A 26 6.28 -0.02 -9.74
N SER A 27 5.41 -0.07 -10.76
CA SER A 27 5.08 -1.31 -11.48
C SER A 27 6.30 -1.91 -12.16
N LEU A 28 7.12 -1.07 -12.82
CA LEU A 28 8.36 -1.50 -13.44
C LEU A 28 9.37 -2.01 -12.41
N MET A 29 9.54 -1.31 -11.29
CA MET A 29 10.45 -1.73 -10.22
C MET A 29 10.05 -3.06 -9.60
N LEU A 30 8.76 -3.29 -9.31
CA LEU A 30 8.32 -4.57 -8.77
C LEU A 30 8.54 -5.72 -9.78
N ALA A 31 8.29 -5.46 -11.06
CA ALA A 31 8.47 -6.45 -12.11
C ALA A 31 9.92 -6.90 -12.30
N THR A 32 10.90 -6.12 -11.82
CA THR A 32 12.32 -6.51 -11.79
C THR A 32 12.71 -7.11 -10.44
N LEU A 33 12.39 -6.43 -9.33
CA LEU A 33 12.84 -6.80 -8.00
C LEU A 33 12.25 -8.12 -7.50
N ILE A 34 10.97 -8.37 -7.75
CA ILE A 34 10.31 -9.59 -7.25
C ILE A 34 10.88 -10.85 -7.90
N PRO A 35 11.07 -10.93 -9.23
CA PRO A 35 11.79 -12.03 -9.86
C PRO A 35 13.23 -12.19 -9.38
N ASP A 36 13.94 -11.10 -9.08
CA ASP A 36 15.32 -11.19 -8.59
C ASP A 36 15.39 -11.74 -7.16
N LEU A 37 14.43 -11.36 -6.32
CA LEU A 37 14.36 -11.80 -4.92
C LEU A 37 13.87 -13.25 -4.77
N ALA A 38 12.81 -13.63 -5.50
CA ALA A 38 12.07 -14.87 -5.25
C ALA A 38 12.08 -15.86 -6.43
N GLY A 39 12.69 -15.49 -7.56
CA GLY A 39 12.64 -16.29 -8.79
C GLY A 39 13.28 -17.67 -8.68
N SER A 40 14.23 -17.87 -7.76
CA SER A 40 14.86 -19.16 -7.49
C SER A 40 13.93 -20.16 -6.78
N VAL A 41 12.93 -19.68 -6.04
CA VAL A 41 12.01 -20.52 -5.24
C VAL A 41 10.76 -20.86 -6.04
N VAL A 42 10.17 -19.87 -6.72
CA VAL A 42 8.87 -20.04 -7.41
C VAL A 42 8.98 -20.08 -8.93
N GLY A 43 10.17 -19.87 -9.49
CA GLY A 43 10.39 -19.68 -10.93
C GLY A 43 10.14 -18.24 -11.37
N ARG A 44 10.97 -17.71 -12.28
CA ARG A 44 10.92 -16.30 -12.70
C ARG A 44 9.58 -15.87 -13.31
N VAL A 45 8.94 -16.75 -14.10
CA VAL A 45 7.63 -16.47 -14.73
C VAL A 45 6.54 -16.31 -13.67
N ASN A 46 6.50 -17.19 -12.66
CA ASN A 46 5.55 -17.09 -11.56
C ASN A 46 5.82 -15.85 -10.71
N ALA A 47 7.08 -15.53 -10.43
CA ALA A 47 7.45 -14.32 -9.71
C ALA A 47 7.02 -13.04 -10.45
N GLN A 48 7.15 -12.99 -11.78
CA GLN A 48 6.63 -11.88 -12.59
C GLN A 48 5.11 -11.77 -12.53
N ALA A 49 4.39 -12.90 -12.62
CA ALA A 49 2.93 -12.90 -12.50
C ALA A 49 2.49 -12.42 -11.11
N ALA A 50 3.16 -12.90 -10.05
CA ALA A 50 2.93 -12.49 -8.68
C ALA A 50 3.19 -10.99 -8.48
N SER A 51 4.29 -10.46 -9.04
CA SER A 51 4.59 -9.02 -9.00
C SER A 51 3.45 -8.17 -9.52
N ARG A 52 2.84 -8.55 -10.67
CA ARG A 52 1.71 -7.82 -11.25
C ARG A 52 0.48 -7.88 -10.36
N ARG A 53 0.21 -9.05 -9.77
CA ARG A 53 -0.90 -9.25 -8.83
C ARG A 53 -0.72 -8.41 -7.57
N ILE A 54 0.46 -8.44 -6.96
CA ILE A 54 0.79 -7.63 -5.77
C ILE A 54 0.57 -6.14 -6.06
N PHE A 55 1.12 -5.65 -7.18
CA PHE A 55 0.94 -4.26 -7.58
C PHE A 55 -0.54 -3.91 -7.77
N ALA A 56 -1.32 -4.77 -8.43
CA ALA A 56 -2.75 -4.56 -8.63
C ALA A 56 -3.54 -4.55 -7.32
N THR A 57 -3.21 -5.42 -6.36
CA THR A 57 -3.84 -5.48 -5.03
C THR A 57 -3.67 -4.16 -4.29
N PHE A 58 -2.45 -3.61 -4.22
CA PHE A 58 -2.20 -2.32 -3.57
C PHE A 58 -2.86 -1.13 -4.27
N ASN A 59 -3.17 -1.25 -5.57
CA ASN A 59 -3.83 -0.21 -6.36
C ASN A 59 -5.34 -0.49 -6.57
N ASN A 60 -5.95 -1.38 -5.78
CA ASN A 60 -7.37 -1.68 -5.87
C ASN A 60 -8.17 -0.81 -4.89
N PRO A 61 -9.01 0.13 -5.37
CA PRO A 61 -9.74 1.06 -4.50
C PRO A 61 -10.75 0.34 -3.58
N ARG A 62 -11.35 -0.77 -4.03
CA ARG A 62 -12.31 -1.54 -3.24
C ARG A 62 -11.63 -2.25 -2.08
N LEU A 63 -10.49 -2.91 -2.33
CA LEU A 63 -9.72 -3.58 -1.28
C LEU A 63 -9.16 -2.56 -0.29
N ASN A 64 -8.66 -1.42 -0.78
CA ASN A 64 -8.12 -0.37 0.08
C ASN A 64 -9.23 0.28 0.94
N ALA A 65 -10.43 0.46 0.41
CA ALA A 65 -11.57 0.93 1.19
C ALA A 65 -11.94 -0.07 2.29
N HIS A 66 -12.04 -1.35 1.96
CA HIS A 66 -12.27 -2.41 2.95
C HIS A 66 -11.22 -2.39 4.05
N LEU A 67 -9.93 -2.37 3.70
CA LEU A 67 -8.82 -2.29 4.67
C LEU A 67 -8.94 -1.06 5.57
N THR A 68 -9.31 0.10 5.00
CA THR A 68 -9.49 1.33 5.77
C THR A 68 -10.62 1.20 6.78
N PHE A 69 -11.74 0.58 6.41
CA PHE A 69 -12.84 0.33 7.34
C PHE A 69 -12.47 -0.70 8.40
N THR A 70 -11.80 -1.78 8.04
CA THR A 70 -11.28 -2.74 9.04
C THR A 70 -10.37 -2.05 10.05
N LEU A 71 -9.43 -1.21 9.61
CA LEU A 71 -8.59 -0.46 10.54
C LEU A 71 -9.38 0.51 11.41
N LEU A 72 -10.43 1.12 10.87
CA LEU A 72 -11.31 2.01 11.63
C LEU A 72 -12.07 1.25 12.72
N ASP A 73 -12.61 0.08 12.38
CA ASP A 73 -13.32 -0.78 13.33
C ASP A 73 -12.40 -1.17 14.50
N GLU A 74 -11.17 -1.62 14.20
CA GLU A 74 -10.16 -1.96 15.21
C GLU A 74 -9.79 -0.75 16.10
N ILE A 75 -9.68 0.45 15.52
CA ILE A 75 -9.42 1.68 16.30
C ILE A 75 -10.58 1.98 17.25
N ILE A 76 -11.83 1.84 16.78
CA ILE A 76 -13.01 2.09 17.60
C ILE A 76 -13.08 1.07 18.74
N GLU A 77 -12.82 -0.20 18.46
CA GLU A 77 -12.78 -1.25 19.48
C GLU A 77 -11.71 -0.98 20.54
N VAL A 78 -10.48 -0.62 20.13
CA VAL A 78 -9.40 -0.30 21.08
C VAL A 78 -9.72 0.93 21.94
N LEU A 79 -10.37 1.95 21.38
CA LEU A 79 -10.64 3.21 22.10
C LEU A 79 -11.90 3.16 22.97
N PHE A 80 -12.92 2.39 22.56
CA PHE A 80 -14.25 2.43 23.16
C PHE A 80 -14.84 1.06 23.51
N GLY A 81 -14.11 -0.04 23.28
CA GLY A 81 -14.60 -1.40 23.54
C GLY A 81 -15.04 -1.64 24.98
N ASP A 82 -14.36 -1.01 25.94
CA ASP A 82 -14.68 -1.13 27.37
C ASP A 82 -15.89 -0.28 27.82
N LEU A 83 -16.35 0.68 27.00
CA LEU A 83 -17.51 1.53 27.32
C LEU A 83 -18.85 0.84 27.06
N GLY A 84 -18.84 -0.31 26.38
CA GLY A 84 -20.02 -1.10 26.05
C GLY A 84 -20.23 -2.36 26.92
N ALA A 85 -19.39 -2.57 27.94
CA ALA A 85 -19.44 -3.71 28.87
C ALA A 85 -20.12 -3.36 30.20
#